data_AF-A0A973BQX4-F1
#
_entry.id   AF-A0A973BQX4-F1
#
_cell.length_a   1.000
_cell.length_b   1.000
_cell.length_c   1.000
_cell.angle_alpha   90.00
_cell.angle_beta   90.00
_cell.angle_gamma   90.00
#
_symmetry.space_group_name_H-M   'P 1'
#
loop_
_entity.id
_entity.type
_entity.pdbx_description
1 polymer ?
#
loop_
_entity_poly.entity_id
_entity_poly.type
_entity_poly.pdbx_seq_one_letter_code
_entity_poly.pdbx_strand_id
1 'polypeptide(L)'
;MSVFTKTIMKIIPLMTMLACSLVVEAQETVKEDKKIDVKCFVELVGGEQIISFWNIPTSKVSSLSKSITGHKIMVPGSKQKVKIYKTHECVLSNDDFTGSRAKIVDSETGR
;
A
#
# COMPACT_ATOMS: atom_id res chain seq x y z
N MET A 1 69.58 -30.09 -24.13
CA MET A 1 68.40 -30.96 -24.30
C MET A 1 67.30 -30.14 -24.96
N SER A 2 67.03 -30.43 -26.22
CA SER A 2 66.04 -29.78 -27.09
C SER A 2 64.63 -30.31 -26.80
N VAL A 3 63.69 -29.42 -26.47
CA VAL A 3 62.26 -29.77 -26.50
C VAL A 3 61.66 -29.14 -27.76
N PHE A 4 61.30 -30.03 -28.67
CA PHE A 4 60.79 -29.76 -30.01
C PHE A 4 59.51 -28.93 -29.97
N THR A 5 59.57 -27.74 -30.56
CA THR A 5 58.44 -27.06 -31.17
C THR A 5 57.93 -27.91 -32.35
N LYS A 6 56.65 -28.33 -32.33
CA LYS A 6 55.99 -28.92 -33.49
C LYS A 6 54.56 -28.39 -33.64
N THR A 7 54.51 -27.41 -34.53
CA THR A 7 53.46 -26.90 -35.43
C THR A 7 52.24 -27.81 -35.73
N ILE A 8 51.15 -27.17 -36.17
CA ILE A 8 50.04 -27.65 -37.06
C ILE A 8 48.79 -28.13 -36.28
N MET A 9 47.76 -27.29 -36.11
CA MET A 9 46.66 -26.98 -37.05
C MET A 9 45.57 -28.07 -37.11
N LYS A 10 44.33 -27.64 -36.79
CA LYS A 10 43.01 -28.27 -36.98
C LYS A 10 42.72 -29.48 -36.09
N ILE A 11 41.72 -29.32 -35.21
CA ILE A 11 40.46 -30.10 -35.18
C ILE A 11 39.52 -29.35 -34.22
N ILE A 12 38.52 -28.69 -34.81
CA ILE A 12 37.29 -28.29 -34.11
C ILE A 12 36.42 -29.55 -34.06
N PRO A 13 35.95 -29.97 -32.89
CA PRO A 13 34.65 -30.59 -32.78
C PRO A 13 33.77 -29.64 -31.97
N LEU A 14 32.91 -28.94 -32.70
CA LEU A 14 31.48 -28.80 -32.41
C LEU A 14 31.05 -29.58 -31.15
N MET A 15 31.10 -28.95 -29.98
CA MET A 15 30.37 -29.42 -28.80
C MET A 15 29.54 -28.28 -28.23
N THR A 16 28.31 -28.27 -28.75
CA THR A 16 27.07 -28.05 -28.01
C THR A 16 27.11 -26.99 -26.92
N MET A 17 26.67 -25.79 -27.31
CA MET A 17 26.04 -24.82 -26.42
C MET A 17 24.98 -25.52 -25.55
N LEU A 18 25.34 -25.85 -24.32
CA LEU A 18 24.37 -26.19 -23.29
C LEU A 18 23.83 -24.86 -22.76
N ALA A 19 22.79 -24.35 -23.39
CA ALA A 19 22.03 -23.23 -22.87
C ALA A 19 21.31 -23.71 -21.59
N CYS A 20 21.91 -23.47 -20.43
CA CYS A 20 21.22 -23.60 -19.15
C CYS A 20 20.16 -22.49 -19.08
N SER A 21 18.94 -22.80 -19.52
CA SER A 21 17.77 -21.97 -19.22
C SER A 21 17.52 -22.07 -17.72
N LEU A 22 18.03 -21.09 -16.95
CA LEU A 22 17.62 -20.90 -15.57
C LEU A 22 16.14 -20.51 -15.57
N VAL A 23 15.27 -21.49 -15.32
CA VAL A 23 13.88 -21.20 -14.98
C VAL A 23 13.91 -20.62 -13.57
N VAL A 24 13.99 -19.30 -13.49
CA VAL A 24 13.75 -18.57 -12.24
C VAL A 24 12.26 -18.60 -12.00
N GLU A 25 11.82 -19.51 -11.13
CA GLU A 25 10.46 -19.49 -10.61
C GLU A 25 10.39 -18.41 -9.53
N ALA A 26 9.74 -17.30 -9.86
CA ALA A 26 9.47 -16.24 -8.90
C ALA A 26 8.44 -16.76 -7.89
N GLN A 27 8.88 -17.15 -6.70
CA GLN A 27 7.96 -17.32 -5.58
C GLN A 27 7.35 -15.96 -5.25
N GLU A 28 6.07 -15.78 -5.55
CA GLU A 28 5.29 -14.70 -4.95
C GLU A 28 5.33 -14.89 -3.44
N THR A 29 6.20 -14.13 -2.77
CA THR A 29 6.10 -13.98 -1.33
C THR A 29 4.77 -13.27 -1.07
N VAL A 30 3.74 -14.01 -0.68
CA VAL A 30 2.51 -13.46 -0.14
C VAL A 30 2.90 -12.72 1.13
N LYS A 31 3.28 -11.44 0.99
CA LYS A 31 3.49 -10.57 2.13
C LYS A 31 2.11 -10.41 2.76
N GLU A 32 1.93 -11.02 3.92
CA GLU A 32 0.72 -10.87 4.71
C GLU A 32 0.44 -9.38 4.90
N ASP A 33 -0.66 -8.90 4.31
CA ASP A 33 -0.96 -7.47 4.25
C ASP A 33 -1.46 -7.01 5.62
N LYS A 34 -0.53 -6.48 6.42
CA LYS A 34 -0.78 -6.02 7.77
C LYS A 34 -1.86 -4.95 7.77
N LYS A 35 -2.79 -5.06 8.73
CA LYS A 35 -3.78 -4.01 8.98
C LYS A 35 -3.18 -2.90 9.82
N ILE A 36 -3.55 -1.67 9.49
CA ILE A 36 -3.15 -0.47 10.21
C ILE A 36 -4.37 0.39 10.51
N ASP A 37 -4.26 1.19 11.57
CA ASP A 37 -5.28 2.14 11.97
C ASP A 37 -5.05 3.49 11.29
N VAL A 38 -6.10 3.99 10.65
CA VAL A 38 -6.12 5.24 9.90
C VAL A 38 -7.29 6.06 10.39
N LYS A 39 -7.09 7.37 10.51
CA LYS A 39 -8.14 8.34 10.81
C LYS A 39 -8.33 9.27 9.61
N CYS A 40 -9.58 9.56 9.29
CA CYS A 40 -9.93 10.40 8.16
C CYS A 40 -10.83 11.55 8.60
N PHE A 41 -10.47 12.77 8.19
CA PHE A 41 -11.33 13.94 8.30
C PHE A 41 -12.33 13.92 7.15
N VAL A 42 -13.60 13.72 7.48
CA VAL A 42 -14.69 13.51 6.52
C VAL A 42 -15.81 14.51 6.74
N GLU A 43 -16.52 14.81 5.67
CA GLU A 43 -17.75 15.58 5.67
C GLU A 43 -18.92 14.65 5.36
N LEU A 44 -19.95 14.73 6.19
CA LEU A 44 -21.16 13.96 6.08
C LEU A 44 -22.20 14.70 5.22
N VAL A 45 -23.15 13.95 4.67
CA VAL A 45 -24.34 14.54 4.07
C VAL A 45 -25.07 15.37 5.14
N GLY A 46 -25.19 16.68 4.92
CA GLY A 46 -25.66 17.65 5.90
C GLY A 46 -24.59 18.68 6.31
N GLY A 47 -23.34 18.51 5.87
CA GLY A 47 -22.25 19.48 6.06
C GLY A 47 -21.48 19.32 7.38
N GLU A 48 -21.88 18.38 8.23
CA GLU A 48 -21.16 18.05 9.46
C GLU A 48 -19.80 17.42 9.14
N GLN A 49 -18.77 17.83 9.87
CA GLN A 49 -17.39 17.37 9.67
C GLN A 49 -16.91 16.61 10.91
N ILE A 50 -16.41 15.40 10.74
CA ILE A 50 -16.00 14.53 11.84
C ILE A 50 -14.70 13.76 11.52
N ILE A 51 -14.09 13.18 12.55
CA ILE A 51 -13.05 12.16 12.40
C ILE A 51 -13.69 10.78 12.32
N SER A 52 -13.35 10.03 11.28
CA SER A 52 -13.77 8.64 11.08
C SER A 52 -12.56 7.71 11.14
N PHE A 53 -12.65 6.66 11.97
CA PHE A 53 -11.58 5.71 12.21
C PHE A 53 -11.78 4.42 11.40
N TRP A 54 -10.69 3.90 10.84
CA TRP A 54 -10.69 2.73 9.96
C TRP A 54 -9.50 1.83 10.27
N ASN A 55 -9.76 0.51 10.37
CA ASN A 55 -8.72 -0.50 10.43
C ASN A 55 -8.68 -1.25 9.09
N ILE A 56 -7.66 -0.97 8.27
CA ILE A 56 -7.59 -1.45 6.89
C ILE A 56 -6.23 -2.06 6.54
N PRO A 57 -6.16 -2.96 5.54
CA PRO A 57 -4.89 -3.45 5.03
C PRO A 57 -4.01 -2.31 4.49
N THR A 58 -2.70 -2.42 4.69
CA THR A 58 -1.73 -1.39 4.28
C THR A 58 -1.82 -1.11 2.78
N SER A 59 -2.11 -2.12 1.96
CA SER A 59 -2.30 -1.95 0.51
C SER A 59 -3.45 -1.01 0.13
N LYS A 60 -4.43 -0.81 1.01
CA LYS A 60 -5.65 -0.03 0.71
C LYS A 60 -5.57 1.43 1.15
N VAL A 61 -4.53 1.83 1.88
CA VAL A 61 -4.39 3.17 2.48
C VAL A 61 -4.45 4.26 1.41
N SER A 62 -3.73 4.08 0.30
CA SER A 62 -3.70 5.04 -0.82
C SER A 62 -5.06 5.23 -1.50
N SER A 63 -5.92 4.21 -1.46
CA SER A 63 -7.27 4.24 -2.02
C SER A 63 -8.37 4.62 -1.02
N LEU A 64 -8.03 4.72 0.29
CA LEU A 64 -9.02 4.79 1.37
C LEU A 64 -9.96 5.98 1.21
N SER A 65 -9.41 7.16 0.92
CA SER A 65 -10.20 8.40 0.80
C SER A 65 -11.33 8.28 -0.23
N LYS A 66 -11.04 7.62 -1.35
CA LYS A 66 -12.01 7.33 -2.42
C LYS A 66 -12.95 6.22 -2.01
N SER A 67 -12.44 5.14 -1.42
CA SER A 67 -13.27 3.98 -1.09
C SER A 67 -14.32 4.28 -0.03
N ILE A 68 -14.03 5.15 0.96
CA ILE A 68 -14.98 5.45 2.05
C ILE A 68 -16.04 6.47 1.66
N THR A 69 -15.85 7.20 0.55
CA THR A 69 -16.86 8.15 0.08
C THR A 69 -18.14 7.39 -0.27
N GLY A 70 -19.28 7.84 0.25
CA GLY A 70 -20.57 7.16 0.08
C GLY A 70 -20.88 6.08 1.11
N HIS A 71 -19.93 5.69 1.96
CA HIS A 71 -20.19 4.78 3.08
C HIS A 71 -21.06 5.46 4.15
N LYS A 72 -21.92 4.67 4.81
CA LYS A 72 -22.71 5.14 5.95
C LYS A 72 -21.99 4.82 7.25
N ILE A 73 -21.73 5.83 8.07
CA ILE A 73 -21.10 5.70 9.38
C ILE A 73 -22.02 6.19 10.49
N MET A 74 -21.86 5.65 11.69
CA MET A 74 -22.58 6.10 12.88
C MET A 74 -21.99 7.42 13.35
N VAL A 75 -22.84 8.41 13.59
CA VAL A 75 -22.40 9.73 14.06
C VAL A 75 -22.26 9.71 15.58
N PRO A 76 -21.17 10.22 16.16
CA PRO A 76 -21.03 10.32 17.61
C PRO A 76 -22.23 11.02 18.27
N GLY A 77 -22.75 10.47 19.36
CA GLY A 77 -23.93 11.01 20.05
C GLY A 77 -25.28 10.75 19.36
N SER A 78 -25.31 10.08 18.21
CA SER A 78 -26.53 9.72 17.49
C SER A 78 -26.63 8.23 17.19
N LYS A 79 -27.86 7.70 17.16
CA LYS A 79 -28.13 6.34 16.66
C LYS A 79 -28.27 6.28 15.14
N GLN A 80 -28.23 7.44 14.47
CA GLN A 80 -28.40 7.54 13.03
C GLN A 80 -27.08 7.29 12.30
N LYS A 81 -27.16 6.54 11.19
CA LYS A 81 -26.06 6.41 10.24
C LYS A 81 -26.20 7.45 9.14
N VAL A 82 -25.16 8.23 8.90
CA VAL A 82 -25.11 9.26 7.87
C VAL A 82 -24.05 8.90 6.84
N LYS A 83 -24.29 9.26 5.58
CA LYS A 83 -23.39 8.98 4.46
C LYS A 83 -22.22 9.97 4.47
N ILE A 84 -21.00 9.47 4.24
CA ILE A 84 -19.84 10.31 3.93
C ILE A 84 -20.04 10.94 2.56
N TYR A 85 -20.13 12.26 2.53
CA TYR A 85 -20.22 13.06 1.30
C TYR A 85 -18.83 13.26 0.68
N LYS A 86 -17.84 13.62 1.49
CA LYS A 86 -16.48 13.92 1.03
C LYS A 86 -15.44 13.49 2.07
N THR A 87 -14.31 12.98 1.61
CA THR A 87 -13.11 12.78 2.43
C THR A 87 -12.10 13.87 2.12
N HIS A 88 -11.69 14.64 3.12
CA HIS A 88 -10.74 15.75 2.95
C HIS A 88 -9.29 15.27 3.12
N GLU A 89 -9.02 14.51 4.17
CA GLU A 89 -7.67 14.02 4.50
C GLU A 89 -7.75 12.69 5.26
N CYS A 90 -6.81 11.79 5.03
CA CYS A 90 -6.62 10.57 5.82
C CYS A 90 -5.15 10.46 6.22
N VAL A 91 -4.90 10.19 7.49
CA VAL A 91 -3.55 10.01 8.06
C VAL A 91 -3.55 8.78 8.98
N LEU A 92 -2.37 8.24 9.31
CA LEU A 92 -2.30 7.18 10.31
C LEU A 92 -2.90 7.67 11.64
N SER A 93 -3.47 6.76 12.43
CA SER A 93 -4.16 7.14 13.68
C SER A 93 -3.28 7.98 14.62
N ASN A 94 -1.98 7.71 14.62
CA ASN A 94 -0.97 8.38 15.44
C ASN A 94 -0.35 9.63 14.80
N ASP A 95 -0.63 9.90 13.53
CA ASP A 95 -0.09 11.06 12.82
C ASP A 95 -1.02 12.27 12.98
N ASP A 96 -0.46 13.47 12.78
CA ASP A 96 -1.23 14.70 12.75
C ASP A 96 -1.80 14.97 11.36
N PHE A 97 -3.03 15.49 11.30
CA PHE A 97 -3.58 16.04 10.07
C PHE A 97 -2.78 17.26 9.61
N THR A 98 -2.76 17.53 8.31
CA THR A 98 -2.15 18.74 7.75
C THR A 98 -3.10 19.92 7.88
N GLY A 99 -4.40 19.70 7.67
CA GLY A 99 -5.42 20.74 7.72
C GLY A 99 -5.69 21.27 9.13
N SER A 100 -5.68 22.60 9.31
CA SER A 100 -5.96 23.23 10.61
C SER A 100 -7.34 22.85 11.17
N ARG A 101 -8.37 22.82 10.31
CA ARG A 101 -9.71 22.40 10.72
C ARG A 101 -9.73 20.94 11.18
N ALA A 102 -9.04 20.06 10.47
CA ALA A 102 -8.95 18.64 10.82
C ALA A 102 -8.26 18.45 12.17
N LYS A 103 -7.16 19.19 12.44
CA LYS A 103 -6.49 19.18 13.75
C LYS A 103 -7.41 19.59 14.90
N ILE A 104 -8.21 20.65 14.71
CA ILE A 104 -9.17 21.11 15.73
C ILE A 104 -10.20 20.02 16.02
N VAL A 105 -10.83 19.46 14.98
CA VAL A 105 -11.85 18.41 15.14
C VAL A 105 -11.24 17.14 15.75
N ASP A 106 -10.01 16.76 15.40
CA ASP A 106 -9.30 15.63 16.01
C ASP A 106 -9.01 15.86 17.49
N SER A 107 -8.63 17.08 17.88
CA SER A 107 -8.39 17.42 19.29
C SER A 107 -9.66 17.41 20.16
N GLU A 108 -10.82 17.67 19.54
CA GLU A 108 -12.13 17.60 20.20
C GLU A 108 -12.72 16.18 20.18
N THR A 109 -12.21 15.31 19.30
CA THR A 109 -12.64 13.91 19.20
C THR A 109 -12.04 13.11 20.35
N GLY A 110 -12.89 12.68 21.29
CA GLY A 110 -12.48 11.79 22.36
C GLY A 110 -11.95 10.45 21.82
N ARG A 111 -10.81 10.00 22.33
CA ARG A 111 -10.19 8.71 22.01
C ARG A 111 -10.69 7.60 22.92
#